data_AF-A0AAN8LZD5-F1
#
_entry.id   AF-A0AAN8LZD5-F1
#
_cell.length_a   1.000
_cell.length_b   1.000
_cell.length_c   1.000
_cell.angle_alpha   90.00
_cell.angle_beta   90.00
_cell.angle_gamma   90.00
#
_symmetry.space_group_name_H-M   'P 1'
#
loop_
_entity.id
_entity.type
_entity.pdbx_description
1 polymer ?
#
loop_
_entity_poly.entity_id
_entity_poly.type
_entity_poly.pdbx_seq_one_letter_code
_entity_poly.pdbx_strand_id
1 'polypeptide(L)'
;MDLKCLGYMVLFLIRILYYILKASVCLLQPSRRRTLTEEVVLITGGGRGIGRHLAQEFAKQRAKKVILWGRTEKCLKETCEEIAQSGTECHYFLCDRGQSGGGLQAGQGGQGEGGRCYDPGE
;
A
#
# COMPACT_ATOMS: atom_id res chain seq x y z
N MET A 1 -2.04 -27.10 52.31
CA MET A 1 -1.88 -26.34 51.06
C MET A 1 -3.23 -26.29 50.39
N ASP A 2 -3.82 -25.11 50.25
CA ASP A 2 -5.20 -24.97 49.79
C ASP A 2 -5.38 -25.50 48.37
N LEU A 3 -6.29 -26.47 48.21
CA LEU A 3 -6.63 -27.07 46.91
C LEU A 3 -7.09 -26.00 45.90
N LYS A 4 -7.58 -24.85 46.40
CA LYS A 4 -7.91 -23.65 45.63
C LYS A 4 -6.67 -22.97 45.04
N CYS A 5 -5.61 -22.79 45.84
CA CYS A 5 -4.35 -22.22 45.36
C CYS A 5 -3.71 -23.11 44.29
N LEU A 6 -3.76 -24.43 44.48
CA LEU A 6 -3.28 -25.37 43.47
C LEU A 6 -4.09 -25.26 42.17
N GLY A 7 -5.43 -25.14 42.27
CA GLY A 7 -6.30 -24.92 41.13
C GLY A 7 -6.01 -23.62 40.36
N TYR A 8 -5.83 -22.50 41.07
CA TYR A 8 -5.49 -21.22 40.42
C TYR A 8 -4.12 -21.23 39.74
N MET A 9 -3.13 -21.88 40.35
CA MET A 9 -1.80 -22.04 39.75
C MET A 9 -1.84 -22.89 38.47
N VAL A 10 -2.61 -23.99 38.48
CA VAL A 10 -2.78 -24.84 37.28
C VAL A 10 -3.54 -24.09 36.18
N LEU A 11 -4.62 -23.37 36.51
CA LEU A 11 -5.37 -22.55 35.54
C LEU A 11 -4.49 -21.44 34.93
N PHE A 12 -3.63 -20.83 35.73
CA PHE A 12 -2.70 -19.80 35.27
C PHE A 12 -1.68 -20.36 34.28
N LEU A 13 -1.10 -21.53 34.57
CA LEU A 13 -0.15 -22.20 33.68
C LEU A 13 -0.80 -22.63 32.35
N ILE A 14 -2.01 -23.18 32.39
CA ILE A 14 -2.78 -23.55 31.19
C ILE A 14 -3.05 -22.31 30.33
N ARG A 15 -3.39 -21.17 30.96
CA ARG A 15 -3.70 -19.93 30.26
C ARG A 15 -2.46 -19.30 29.63
N ILE A 16 -1.33 -19.30 30.33
CA ILE A 16 -0.03 -18.88 29.78
C ILE A 16 0.34 -19.75 28.59
N LEU A 17 0.22 -21.08 28.73
CA LEU A 17 0.52 -22.01 27.64
C LEU A 17 -0.38 -21.76 26.43
N TYR A 18 -1.69 -21.53 26.64
CA TYR A 18 -2.63 -21.17 25.58
C TYR A 18 -2.23 -19.87 24.87
N TYR A 19 -1.80 -18.83 25.60
CA TYR A 19 -1.36 -17.58 24.98
C TYR A 19 -0.06 -17.74 24.19
N ILE A 20 0.88 -18.55 24.65
CA ILE A 20 2.12 -18.87 23.92
C ILE A 20 1.78 -19.62 22.63
N LEU A 21 0.89 -20.62 22.69
CA LEU A 21 0.42 -21.36 21.51
C LEU A 21 -0.34 -20.45 20.54
N LYS A 22 -1.17 -19.54 21.03
CA LYS A 22 -1.88 -18.57 20.17
C LYS A 22 -0.90 -17.59 19.52
N ALA A 23 0.08 -17.09 20.28
CA ALA A 23 1.11 -16.19 19.76
C ALA A 23 1.99 -16.89 18.71
N SER A 24 2.35 -18.16 18.93
CA SER A 24 3.12 -18.94 17.96
C SER A 24 2.33 -19.21 16.68
N VAL A 25 1.02 -19.50 16.77
CA VAL A 25 0.14 -19.62 15.60
C VAL A 25 0.03 -18.28 14.85
N CYS A 26 -0.10 -17.16 15.56
CA CYS A 26 -0.10 -15.82 14.93
C CYS A 26 1.22 -15.49 14.23
N LEU A 27 2.36 -16.00 14.71
CA LEU A 27 3.67 -15.83 14.05
C LEU A 27 3.83 -16.75 12.83
N LEU A 28 3.26 -17.95 12.87
CA LEU A 28 3.31 -18.90 11.75
C LEU A 28 2.36 -18.53 10.62
N GLN A 29 1.29 -17.78 10.89
CA GLN A 29 0.39 -17.28 9.86
C GLN A 29 1.07 -16.09 9.17
N PRO A 30 1.69 -16.29 7.99
CA PRO A 30 2.31 -15.19 7.30
C PRO A 30 1.19 -14.22 6.92
N SER A 31 1.40 -12.94 7.22
CA SER A 31 0.51 -11.84 6.84
C SER A 31 0.06 -12.07 5.40
N ARG A 32 -1.24 -12.37 5.24
CA ARG A 32 -1.89 -12.79 4.01
C ARG A 32 -1.44 -11.85 2.88
N ARG A 33 -0.47 -12.27 2.06
CA ARG A 33 0.03 -11.46 0.96
C ARG A 33 -1.14 -11.27 0.00
N ARG A 34 -1.66 -10.05 -0.07
CA ARG A 34 -2.68 -9.70 -1.05
C ARG A 34 -1.98 -9.66 -2.39
N THR A 35 -2.37 -10.55 -3.28
CA THR A 35 -1.98 -10.49 -4.68
C THR A 35 -2.73 -9.32 -5.31
N LEU A 36 -2.00 -8.30 -5.77
CA LEU A 36 -2.55 -7.07 -6.36
C LEU A 36 -2.79 -7.22 -7.87
N THR A 37 -2.94 -8.45 -8.35
CA THR A 37 -3.15 -8.73 -9.77
C THR A 37 -4.47 -8.11 -10.22
N GLU A 38 -4.39 -7.31 -11.26
CA GLU A 38 -5.51 -6.56 -11.86
C GLU A 38 -6.07 -5.37 -11.05
N GLU A 39 -5.47 -5.00 -9.91
CA GLU A 39 -5.92 -3.85 -9.13
C GLU A 39 -5.30 -2.53 -9.63
N VAL A 40 -6.01 -1.42 -9.37
CA VAL A 40 -5.53 -0.04 -9.60
C VAL A 40 -5.02 0.51 -8.27
N VAL A 41 -3.77 0.97 -8.23
CA VAL A 41 -3.11 1.42 -7.00
C VAL A 41 -2.78 2.90 -7.06
N LEU A 42 -3.25 3.67 -6.07
CA LEU A 42 -2.91 5.09 -5.89
C LEU A 42 -1.81 5.24 -4.83
N ILE A 43 -0.75 5.98 -5.17
CA ILE A 43 0.40 6.21 -4.29
C ILE A 43 0.63 7.72 -4.16
N THR A 44 0.35 8.24 -2.97
CA THR A 44 0.73 9.61 -2.60
C THR A 44 2.22 9.67 -2.29
N GLY A 45 2.94 10.66 -2.84
CA GLY A 45 4.39 10.78 -2.70
C GLY A 45 5.19 9.81 -3.58
N GLY A 46 4.60 9.31 -4.67
CA GLY A 46 5.19 8.24 -5.49
C GLY A 46 6.50 8.59 -6.23
N GLY A 47 6.93 9.84 -6.26
CA GLY A 47 8.11 10.26 -7.04
C GLY A 47 9.47 9.98 -6.37
N ARG A 48 9.52 9.69 -5.07
CA ARG A 48 10.79 9.52 -4.32
C ARG A 48 10.68 8.51 -3.18
N GLY A 49 11.85 8.06 -2.69
CA GLY A 49 11.99 7.28 -1.46
C GLY A 49 11.11 6.02 -1.47
N ILE A 50 10.41 5.80 -0.35
CA ILE A 50 9.55 4.63 -0.14
C ILE A 50 8.41 4.58 -1.16
N GLY A 51 7.80 5.72 -1.48
CA GLY A 51 6.68 5.77 -2.44
C GLY A 51 7.09 5.27 -3.83
N ARG A 52 8.28 5.65 -4.29
CA ARG A 52 8.84 5.17 -5.56
C ARG A 52 9.12 3.67 -5.56
N HIS A 53 9.77 3.17 -4.50
CA HIS A 53 10.04 1.73 -4.40
C HIS A 53 8.77 0.90 -4.30
N LEU A 54 7.76 1.40 -3.59
CA LEU A 54 6.46 0.76 -3.50
C LEU A 54 5.77 0.70 -4.86
N ALA A 55 5.84 1.78 -5.64
CA ALA A 55 5.29 1.83 -6.99
C ALA A 55 5.94 0.82 -7.93
N GLN A 56 7.26 0.70 -7.88
CA GLN A 56 8.01 -0.30 -8.63
C GLN A 56 7.65 -1.72 -8.20
N GLU A 57 7.49 -1.96 -6.90
CA GLU A 57 7.15 -3.29 -6.39
C GLU A 57 5.71 -3.70 -6.77
N PHE A 58 4.77 -2.76 -6.80
CA PHE A 58 3.42 -3.01 -7.31
C PHE A 58 3.39 -3.27 -8.81
N ALA A 59 4.25 -2.59 -9.58
CA ALA A 59 4.43 -2.90 -11.00
C ALA A 59 4.91 -4.35 -11.20
N LYS A 60 5.90 -4.80 -10.41
CA LYS A 60 6.38 -6.21 -10.44
C LYS A 60 5.30 -7.22 -10.06
N GLN A 61 4.40 -6.85 -9.15
CA GLN A 61 3.29 -7.71 -8.72
C GLN A 61 2.11 -7.76 -9.71
N ARG A 62 2.29 -7.24 -10.94
CA ARG A 62 1.29 -7.21 -12.01
C ARG A 62 0.03 -6.42 -11.63
N ALA A 63 0.22 -5.28 -10.94
CA ALA A 63 -0.85 -4.30 -10.83
C ALA A 63 -1.30 -3.88 -12.24
N LYS A 64 -2.60 -3.64 -12.42
CA LYS A 64 -3.13 -3.21 -13.73
C LYS A 64 -2.66 -1.82 -14.07
N LYS A 65 -2.72 -0.92 -13.07
CA LYS A 65 -2.48 0.50 -13.23
C LYS A 65 -1.96 1.08 -11.92
N VAL A 66 -0.93 1.92 -12.01
CA VAL A 66 -0.35 2.65 -10.88
C VAL A 66 -0.56 4.14 -11.11
N ILE A 67 -1.10 4.82 -10.11
CA ILE A 67 -1.35 6.26 -10.13
C ILE A 67 -0.45 6.90 -9.07
N LEU A 68 0.44 7.80 -9.49
CA LEU A 68 1.34 8.53 -8.60
C LEU A 68 0.82 9.94 -8.36
N TRP A 69 0.77 10.35 -7.10
CA TRP A 69 0.36 11.70 -6.73
C TRP A 69 1.50 12.42 -6.02
N GLY A 70 1.82 13.65 -6.39
CA GLY A 70 2.87 14.39 -5.69
C GLY A 70 3.10 15.81 -6.18
N ARG A 71 4.06 16.48 -5.55
CA ARG A 71 4.37 17.90 -5.80
C ARG A 71 5.35 18.13 -6.96
N THR A 72 6.23 17.18 -7.22
CA THR A 72 7.38 17.37 -8.11
C THR A 72 7.21 16.54 -9.37
N GLU A 73 6.82 17.20 -10.46
CA GLU A 73 6.51 16.56 -11.75
C GLU A 73 7.66 15.70 -12.26
N LYS A 74 8.87 16.26 -12.26
CA LYS A 74 10.07 15.58 -12.76
C LYS A 74 10.27 14.21 -12.11
N CYS A 75 10.13 14.13 -10.78
CA CYS A 75 10.32 12.89 -10.04
C CYS A 75 9.18 11.89 -10.27
N LEU A 76 7.95 12.38 -10.45
CA LEU A 76 6.79 11.54 -10.78
C LEU A 76 6.93 10.96 -12.18
N LYS A 77 7.35 11.78 -13.15
CA LYS A 77 7.58 11.38 -14.53
C LYS A 77 8.68 10.31 -14.63
N GLU A 78 9.84 10.56 -14.01
CA GLU A 78 10.93 9.58 -13.94
C GLU A 78 10.44 8.23 -13.36
N THR A 79 9.64 8.27 -12.30
CA THR A 79 9.10 7.04 -11.70
C THR A 79 8.09 6.34 -12.60
N CYS A 80 7.22 7.08 -13.29
CA CYS A 80 6.27 6.48 -14.23
C CYS A 80 6.96 5.88 -15.46
N GLU A 81 8.03 6.49 -15.97
CA GLU A 81 8.82 5.91 -17.07
C GLU A 81 9.44 4.56 -16.66
N GLU A 82 9.96 4.45 -15.43
CA GLU A 82 10.49 3.20 -14.89
C GLU A 82 9.42 2.11 -14.73
N ILE A 83 8.21 2.50 -14.31
CA ILE A 83 7.07 1.58 -14.18
C ILE A 83 6.56 1.13 -15.55
N ALA A 84 6.51 2.05 -16.53
CA ALA A 84 6.10 1.76 -17.89
C ALA A 84 7.06 0.77 -18.57
N GLN A 85 8.36 0.86 -18.30
CA GLN A 85 9.36 -0.14 -18.75
C GLN A 85 9.10 -1.54 -18.18
N SER A 86 8.45 -1.62 -17.01
CA SER A 86 8.05 -2.89 -16.40
C SER A 86 6.74 -3.46 -17.00
N GLY A 87 6.14 -2.77 -17.99
CA GLY A 87 4.91 -3.19 -18.67
C GLY A 87 3.61 -2.90 -17.90
N THR A 88 3.67 -2.06 -16.85
CA THR A 88 2.49 -1.64 -16.08
C THR A 88 2.08 -0.23 -16.47
N GLU A 89 0.78 0.02 -16.60
CA GLU A 89 0.25 1.36 -16.92
C GLU A 89 0.51 2.33 -15.74
N CYS A 90 1.14 3.48 -16.00
CA CYS A 90 1.42 4.48 -14.97
C CYS A 90 0.89 5.87 -15.34
N HIS A 91 0.21 6.51 -14.41
CA HIS A 91 -0.23 7.90 -14.54
C HIS A 91 0.25 8.71 -13.35
N TYR A 92 0.51 10.00 -13.54
CA TYR A 92 0.82 10.89 -12.42
C TYR A 92 -0.03 12.15 -12.41
N PHE A 93 -0.31 12.61 -11.20
CA PHE A 93 -1.03 13.83 -10.92
C PHE A 93 -0.17 14.78 -10.10
N LEU A 94 -0.15 16.05 -10.50
CA LEU A 94 0.46 17.09 -9.70
C LEU A 94 -0.52 17.56 -8.62
N CYS A 95 -0.15 17.41 -7.35
CA CYS A 95 -0.84 18.07 -6.24
C CYS A 95 0.09 19.12 -5.65
N ASP A 96 -0.32 20.38 -5.69
CA ASP A 96 0.23 21.38 -4.77
C ASP A 96 -0.76 21.61 -3.63
N ARG A 97 -0.32 21.49 -2.37
CA ARG A 97 -1.16 21.71 -1.18
C ARG A 97 -1.33 23.21 -0.84
N GLY A 98 -0.93 24.11 -1.74
CA GLY A 98 -0.98 25.55 -1.55
C GLY A 98 -2.16 26.29 -2.17
N GLN A 99 -3.07 25.62 -2.89
CA GLN A 99 -4.11 26.31 -3.66
C GLN A 99 -5.51 25.79 -3.31
N SER A 100 -6.28 26.54 -2.54
CA SER A 100 -7.70 26.27 -2.23
C SER A 100 -8.65 26.38 -3.45
N GLY A 101 -8.13 26.17 -4.66
CA GLY A 101 -8.83 26.29 -5.95
C GLY A 101 -7.95 25.96 -7.16
N GLY A 102 -6.89 25.16 -6.99
CA GLY A 102 -5.87 24.92 -8.02
C GLY A 102 -6.08 23.64 -8.81
N GLY A 103 -6.21 23.76 -10.13
CA GLY A 103 -6.45 22.64 -11.05
C GLY A 103 -5.35 21.56 -10.98
N LEU A 104 -5.78 20.31 -10.84
CA LEU A 104 -4.94 19.12 -11.01
C LEU A 104 -4.59 18.97 -12.49
N GLN A 105 -3.30 19.13 -12.81
CA GLN A 105 -2.78 18.80 -14.15
C GLN A 105 -2.36 17.33 -14.15
N ALA A 106 -3.02 16.54 -15.00
CA ALA A 106 -2.65 15.16 -15.28
C ALA A 106 -1.57 15.14 -16.36
N GLY A 107 -0.39 14.61 -16.04
CA GLY A 107 0.67 14.40 -17.02
C GLY A 107 0.65 12.96 -17.52
N GLN A 108 0.52 12.76 -18.83
CA GLN A 108 0.49 11.42 -19.44
C GLN A 108 1.91 10.89 -19.66
N GLY A 109 2.21 9.71 -19.12
CA GLY A 109 3.40 8.93 -19.41
C GLY A 109 3.03 7.55 -19.94
N GLY A 110 2.72 7.44 -21.23
CA GLY A 110 2.51 6.16 -21.94
C GLY A 110 1.07 5.62 -21.94
N GLN A 111 0.67 5.05 -23.08
CA GLN A 111 -0.70 4.82 -23.58
C GLN A 111 -1.66 4.05 -22.64
N GLY A 112 -2.76 4.72 -22.29
CA GLY A 112 -3.98 4.14 -21.72
C GLY A 112 -4.98 5.26 -21.37
N GLU A 113 -6.18 5.21 -21.94
CA GLU A 113 -7.18 6.29 -21.88
C GLU A 113 -7.46 6.80 -20.45
N GLY A 114 -7.58 8.12 -20.34
CA GLY A 114 -7.71 8.86 -19.08
C GLY A 114 -8.88 8.37 -18.24
N GLY A 115 -8.54 7.82 -17.07
CA GLY A 115 -9.53 7.62 -16.01
C GLY A 115 -10.01 8.99 -15.52
N ARG A 116 -11.31 9.25 -15.66
CA ARG A 116 -11.95 10.42 -15.03
C ARG A 116 -11.75 10.33 -13.52
N CYS A 117 -11.31 11.43 -12.92
CA CYS A 117 -11.17 11.57 -11.47
C CYS A 117 -12.52 11.27 -10.81
N TYR A 118 -12.52 10.32 -9.88
CA TYR A 118 -13.61 10.16 -8.93
C TYR A 118 -13.53 11.31 -7.93
N ASP A 119 -14.45 12.25 -8.07
CA ASP A 119 -14.65 13.34 -7.11
C ASP A 119 -15.46 12.75 -5.95
N PRO A 120 -14.90 12.61 -4.72
CA PRO A 120 -15.72 12.33 -3.56
C PRO A 120 -16.44 13.64 -3.21
N GLY A 121 -17.50 13.93 -3.95
CA GLY A 121 -18.31 15.13 -3.77
C GLY A 121 -19.03 15.11 -2.41
N GLU A 122 -18.90 16.28 -1.76
CA GLU A 122 -19.67 16.89 -0.65
C GLU A 122 -19.65 16.25 0.75
#